data_AF-W5YM08-F1
#
_entry.id   AF-W5YM08-F1
#
_cell.length_a   1.000
_cell.length_b   1.000
_cell.length_c   1.000
_cell.angle_alpha   90.00
_cell.angle_beta   90.00
_cell.angle_gamma   90.00
#
_symmetry.space_group_name_H-M   'P 1'
#
loop_
_entity.id
_entity.type
_entity.pdbx_description
1 polymer ?
#
loop_
_entity_poly.entity_id
_entity_poly.type
_entity_poly.pdbx_seq_one_letter_code
_entity_poly.pdbx_strand_id
1 'polypeptide(L)'
;MWPTCIDPFDVGRRYEEVVRINSQSGKGGVAYVLERDYNISLPRWLQIEFSKTVQREAETNGGEIDSLTIHRLFEERYLKVHKDWELRGYDLHRDANGVRADVTVGSEAQPVTLQGRGLGAVEAVSDALEQRFGIAIAVEAYDEFALGEGTNANALPVSA
;
A
#
# COMPACT_ATOMS: atom_id res chain seq x y z
N MET A 1 6.24 -30.49 42.31
CA MET A 1 6.47 -29.03 42.30
C MET A 1 7.38 -28.74 41.12
N TRP A 2 6.80 -28.25 40.02
CA TRP A 2 7.51 -27.87 38.80
C TRP A 2 8.26 -26.55 39.03
N PRO A 3 9.37 -26.31 38.32
CA PRO A 3 9.70 -24.96 37.88
C PRO A 3 9.69 -24.91 36.35
N THR A 4 8.65 -24.29 35.82
CA THR A 4 8.72 -23.55 34.55
C THR A 4 9.61 -22.34 34.74
N CYS A 5 10.45 -22.06 33.75
CA CYS A 5 10.75 -20.73 33.22
C CYS A 5 11.60 -20.92 31.96
N ILE A 6 10.96 -21.30 30.86
CA ILE A 6 11.42 -20.89 29.54
C ILE A 6 10.59 -19.67 29.21
N ASP A 7 11.28 -18.55 29.06
CA ASP A 7 10.73 -17.27 28.64
C ASP A 7 10.30 -17.37 27.16
N PRO A 8 9.06 -17.02 26.79
CA PRO A 8 8.58 -17.10 25.41
C PRO A 8 9.09 -15.98 24.49
N PHE A 9 9.95 -15.06 24.96
CA PHE A 9 10.60 -14.05 24.10
C PHE A 9 11.88 -14.53 23.40
N ASP A 10 12.34 -15.76 23.63
CA ASP A 10 13.66 -16.21 23.14
C ASP A 10 13.64 -16.96 21.78
N VAL A 11 12.57 -16.80 20.99
CA VAL A 11 12.46 -17.37 19.63
C VAL A 11 12.25 -16.26 18.58
N GLY A 12 13.05 -15.20 18.68
CA GLY A 12 12.97 -14.03 17.79
C GLY A 12 13.98 -13.99 16.64
N ARG A 13 14.95 -14.92 16.58
CA ARG A 13 15.85 -15.02 15.41
C ARG A 13 15.10 -15.69 14.26
N ARG A 14 14.22 -14.91 13.62
CA ARG A 14 13.63 -15.26 12.33
C ARG A 14 14.80 -15.44 11.36
N TYR A 15 14.79 -16.57 10.67
CA TYR A 15 15.73 -16.89 9.62
C TYR A 15 15.59 -15.79 8.54
N GLU A 16 16.54 -14.87 8.46
CA GLU A 16 16.63 -13.88 7.37
C GLU A 16 17.03 -14.64 6.11
N GLU A 17 16.03 -15.18 5.41
CA GLU A 17 16.27 -15.79 4.12
C GLU A 17 16.57 -14.68 3.12
N VAL A 18 17.85 -14.45 2.86
CA VAL A 18 18.31 -13.49 1.86
C VAL A 18 17.80 -13.95 0.49
N VAL A 19 16.98 -13.13 -0.15
CA VAL A 19 16.39 -13.45 -1.45
C VAL A 19 17.39 -13.02 -2.52
N ARG A 20 17.97 -14.00 -3.23
CA ARG A 20 18.81 -13.72 -4.39
C ARG A 20 17.93 -13.43 -5.59
N ILE A 21 17.84 -12.15 -5.95
CA ILE A 21 17.12 -11.70 -7.13
C ILE A 21 18.15 -11.48 -8.23
N ASN A 22 18.20 -12.41 -9.19
CA ASN A 22 18.93 -12.20 -10.44
C ASN A 22 17.95 -11.83 -11.56
N SER A 23 18.49 -11.39 -12.69
CA SER A 23 17.74 -10.93 -13.87
C SER A 23 16.78 -11.98 -14.47
N GLN A 24 16.73 -13.21 -13.95
CA GLN A 24 15.95 -14.32 -14.48
C GLN A 24 14.85 -14.85 -13.52
N SER A 25 14.98 -14.67 -12.19
CA SER A 25 14.05 -15.24 -11.19
C SER A 25 13.07 -14.23 -10.54
N GLY A 26 13.22 -12.94 -10.81
CA GLY A 26 12.70 -11.85 -9.97
C GLY A 26 11.19 -11.56 -9.92
N LYS A 27 10.32 -12.30 -10.61
CA LYS A 27 8.87 -11.96 -10.72
C LYS A 27 7.94 -12.73 -9.78
N GLY A 28 8.38 -13.88 -9.26
CA GLY A 28 7.58 -14.71 -8.33
C GLY A 28 8.03 -14.57 -6.88
N GLY A 29 9.32 -14.33 -6.65
CA GLY A 29 9.90 -14.31 -5.29
C GLY A 29 9.44 -13.13 -4.44
N VAL A 30 9.34 -11.92 -5.02
CA VAL A 30 9.01 -10.70 -4.25
C VAL A 30 7.61 -10.75 -3.65
N ALA A 31 6.62 -11.11 -4.48
CA ALA A 31 5.23 -11.24 -4.02
C ALA A 31 5.09 -12.36 -2.99
N TYR A 32 5.76 -13.50 -3.22
CA TYR A 32 5.77 -14.61 -2.27
C TYR A 32 6.40 -14.23 -0.93
N VAL A 33 7.49 -13.46 -0.93
CA VAL A 33 8.15 -13.00 0.30
C VAL A 33 7.23 -12.05 1.09
N LEU A 34 6.58 -11.11 0.41
CA LEU A 34 5.59 -10.22 1.05
C LEU A 34 4.39 -11.00 1.62
N GLU A 35 3.89 -11.98 0.88
CA GLU A 35 2.76 -12.80 1.33
C GLU A 35 3.15 -13.70 2.51
N ARG A 36 4.29 -14.39 2.43
CA ARG A 36 4.75 -15.33 3.46
C ARG A 36 5.17 -14.63 4.75
N ASP A 37 5.95 -13.56 4.65
CA ASP A 37 6.61 -12.95 5.82
C ASP A 37 5.77 -11.82 6.44
N TYR A 38 4.91 -11.17 5.64
CA TYR A 38 4.12 -10.00 6.04
C TYR A 38 2.62 -10.14 5.80
N ASN A 39 2.15 -11.26 5.23
CA ASN A 39 0.74 -11.49 4.92
C ASN A 39 0.14 -10.43 3.97
N ILE A 40 0.98 -9.90 3.08
CA ILE A 40 0.62 -8.90 2.06
C ILE A 40 0.51 -9.60 0.70
N SER A 41 -0.72 -9.76 0.22
CA SER A 41 -0.98 -10.29 -1.13
C SER A 41 -1.16 -9.13 -2.11
N LEU A 42 -0.30 -9.06 -3.14
CA LEU A 42 -0.37 -8.01 -4.15
C LEU A 42 -1.19 -8.47 -5.38
N PRO A 43 -2.00 -7.59 -5.98
CA PRO A 43 -2.64 -7.89 -7.26
C PRO A 43 -1.59 -8.04 -8.37
N ARG A 44 -1.93 -8.80 -9.41
CA ARG A 44 -0.95 -9.26 -10.42
C ARG A 44 -0.19 -8.12 -11.10
N TRP A 45 -0.87 -7.01 -11.37
CA TRP A 45 -0.27 -5.84 -12.01
C TRP A 45 0.76 -5.17 -11.07
N LEU A 46 0.46 -5.08 -9.78
CA LEU A 46 1.34 -4.49 -8.76
C LEU A 46 2.54 -5.38 -8.48
N GLN A 47 2.37 -6.71 -8.52
CA GLN A 47 3.50 -7.64 -8.46
C GLN A 47 4.52 -7.36 -9.56
N ILE A 48 4.06 -7.10 -10.80
CA ILE A 48 4.93 -6.83 -11.94
C ILE A 48 5.68 -5.50 -11.77
N GLU A 49 4.99 -4.44 -11.32
CA GLU A 49 5.61 -3.14 -11.11
C GLU A 49 6.58 -3.18 -9.93
N PHE A 50 6.15 -3.70 -8.79
CA PHE A 50 6.97 -3.77 -7.59
C PHE A 50 8.21 -4.64 -7.77
N SER A 51 8.11 -5.79 -8.48
CA SER A 51 9.29 -6.60 -8.83
C SER A 51 10.37 -5.81 -9.58
N LYS A 52 10.02 -4.84 -10.43
CA LYS A 52 11.00 -3.98 -11.12
C LYS A 52 11.67 -3.00 -10.18
N THR A 53 10.96 -2.54 -9.15
CA THR A 53 11.50 -1.64 -8.12
C THR A 53 12.50 -2.39 -7.24
N VAL A 54 12.15 -3.59 -6.78
CA VAL A 54 13.06 -4.45 -6.01
C VAL A 54 14.29 -4.88 -6.82
N GLN A 55 14.12 -5.19 -8.11
CA GLN A 55 15.26 -5.54 -8.98
C GLN A 55 16.28 -4.41 -9.11
N ARG A 56 15.82 -3.15 -9.29
CA ARG A 56 16.70 -1.98 -9.35
C ARG A 56 17.47 -1.75 -8.05
N GLU A 57 16.81 -1.97 -6.91
CA GLU A 57 17.50 -1.88 -5.61
C GLU A 57 18.54 -3.00 -5.46
N ALA A 58 18.19 -4.23 -5.83
CA ALA A 58 19.11 -5.36 -5.79
C ALA A 58 20.34 -5.11 -6.68
N GLU A 59 20.19 -4.59 -7.90
CA GLU A 59 21.31 -4.22 -8.77
C GLU A 59 22.27 -3.20 -8.13
N THR A 60 21.73 -2.28 -7.32
CA THR A 60 22.52 -1.27 -6.60
C THR A 60 23.25 -1.88 -5.39
N ASN A 61 22.65 -2.89 -4.74
CA ASN A 61 23.16 -3.54 -3.53
C ASN A 61 23.91 -4.87 -3.81
N GLY A 62 24.37 -5.12 -5.04
CA GLY A 62 25.19 -6.28 -5.37
C GLY A 62 24.42 -7.58 -5.63
N GLY A 63 23.12 -7.50 -5.91
CA GLY A 63 22.25 -8.61 -6.35
C GLY A 63 21.57 -9.38 -5.22
N GLU A 64 21.76 -8.98 -3.97
CA GLU A 64 21.15 -9.61 -2.79
C GLU A 64 20.25 -8.61 -2.07
N ILE A 65 19.04 -9.05 -1.73
CA ILE A 65 18.09 -8.24 -0.95
C ILE A 65 17.36 -9.13 0.04
N ASP A 66 17.26 -8.69 1.29
CA ASP A 66 16.55 -9.42 2.33
C ASP A 66 15.06 -9.07 2.35
N SER A 67 14.28 -9.89 3.06
CA SER A 67 12.84 -9.73 3.22
C SER A 67 12.47 -8.37 3.85
N LEU A 68 13.27 -7.89 4.81
CA LEU A 68 13.06 -6.61 5.48
C LEU A 68 13.19 -5.42 4.51
N THR A 69 14.18 -5.46 3.63
CA THR A 69 14.42 -4.43 2.63
C THR A 69 13.29 -4.44 1.60
N ILE A 70 12.84 -5.62 1.17
CA ILE A 70 11.64 -5.73 0.30
C ILE A 70 10.43 -5.07 0.95
N HIS A 71 10.15 -5.37 2.22
CA HIS A 71 9.03 -4.76 2.95
C HIS A 71 9.19 -3.24 3.07
N ARG A 72 10.38 -2.75 3.44
CA ARG A 72 10.64 -1.31 3.55
C ARG A 72 10.40 -0.58 2.22
N LEU A 73 10.87 -1.15 1.11
CA LEU A 73 10.61 -0.59 -0.23
C LEU A 73 9.12 -0.52 -0.54
N PHE A 74 8.35 -1.55 -0.15
CA PHE A 74 6.90 -1.57 -0.31
C PHE A 74 6.25 -0.43 0.49
N GLU A 75 6.57 -0.31 1.78
CA GLU A 75 6.04 0.74 2.65
C GLU A 75 6.38 2.13 2.15
N GLU A 76 7.65 2.37 1.80
CA GLU A 76 8.13 3.65 1.29
C GLU A 76 7.46 4.06 -0.02
N ARG A 77 7.14 3.08 -0.87
CA ARG A 77 6.60 3.34 -2.21
C ARG A 77 5.08 3.51 -2.22
N TYR A 78 4.35 2.71 -1.44
CA TYR A 78 2.89 2.65 -1.54
C TYR A 78 2.15 3.09 -0.28
N LEU A 79 2.76 3.03 0.91
CA LEU A 79 2.08 3.37 2.16
C LEU A 79 2.47 4.75 2.69
N LYS A 80 3.65 5.24 2.33
CA LYS A 80 4.14 6.53 2.79
C LYS A 80 3.43 7.67 2.05
N VAL A 81 2.46 8.26 2.72
CA VAL A 81 1.75 9.46 2.22
C VAL A 81 2.53 10.72 2.62
N HIS A 82 2.70 11.66 1.67
CA HIS A 82 3.30 12.95 1.95
C HIS A 82 2.36 13.78 2.85
N LYS A 83 2.91 14.61 3.75
CA LYS A 83 2.10 15.39 4.73
C LYS A 83 1.03 16.26 4.07
N ASP A 84 1.33 16.80 2.89
CA ASP A 84 0.39 17.63 2.12
C ASP A 84 -0.80 16.83 1.53
N TRP A 85 -0.73 15.51 1.59
CA TRP A 85 -1.76 14.58 1.13
C TRP A 85 -2.35 13.73 2.25
N GLU A 86 -1.99 14.02 3.51
CA GLU A 86 -2.54 13.33 4.67
C GLU A 86 -4.05 13.54 4.74
N LEU A 87 -4.82 12.46 4.74
CA LEU A 87 -6.28 12.50 4.83
C LEU A 87 -6.70 12.94 6.24
N ARG A 88 -7.37 14.08 6.33
CA ARG A 88 -7.87 14.64 7.60
C ARG A 88 -9.32 14.29 7.87
N GLY A 89 -10.10 14.12 6.81
CA GLY A 89 -11.51 13.77 6.91
C GLY A 89 -12.14 13.65 5.54
N TYR A 90 -13.23 12.90 5.49
CA TYR A 90 -14.02 12.76 4.28
C TYR A 90 -15.50 12.66 4.64
N ASP A 91 -16.34 13.19 3.76
CA ASP A 91 -17.79 12.95 3.77
C ASP A 91 -18.18 12.44 2.38
N LEU A 92 -18.90 11.31 2.35
CA LEU A 92 -19.42 10.71 1.13
C LEU A 92 -20.93 10.69 1.20
N HIS A 93 -21.57 11.44 0.33
CA HIS A 93 -23.02 11.48 0.23
C HIS A 93 -23.48 10.82 -1.07
N ARG A 94 -24.26 9.75 -0.97
CA ARG A 94 -24.86 9.05 -2.11
C ARG A 94 -26.30 9.50 -2.32
N ASP A 95 -26.65 9.85 -3.55
CA ASP A 95 -28.02 10.13 -3.98
C ASP A 95 -28.37 9.36 -5.27
N ALA A 96 -29.55 9.65 -5.85
CA ALA A 96 -30.03 8.99 -7.07
C ALA A 96 -29.16 9.26 -8.31
N ASN A 97 -28.32 10.29 -8.29
CA ASN A 97 -27.48 10.73 -9.40
C ASN A 97 -26.01 10.34 -9.23
N GLY A 98 -25.62 9.76 -8.08
CA GLY A 98 -24.25 9.28 -7.84
C GLY A 98 -23.76 9.51 -6.41
N VAL A 99 -22.45 9.67 -6.28
CA VAL A 99 -21.73 9.98 -5.04
C VAL A 99 -21.14 11.37 -5.17
N ARG A 100 -21.34 12.19 -4.15
CA ARG A 100 -20.57 13.40 -3.89
C ARG A 100 -19.54 13.09 -2.82
N ALA A 101 -18.31 13.51 -3.06
CA ALA A 101 -17.22 13.40 -2.10
C ALA A 101 -16.75 14.80 -1.69
N ASP A 102 -16.62 15.01 -0.38
CA ASP A 102 -15.99 16.16 0.23
C ASP A 102 -14.78 15.64 1.03
N VAL A 103 -13.56 15.79 0.48
CA VAL A 103 -12.34 15.17 1.01
C VAL A 103 -11.37 16.25 1.47
N THR A 104 -10.94 16.22 2.73
CA THR A 104 -9.97 17.17 3.27
C THR A 104 -8.61 16.51 3.41
N VAL A 105 -7.62 17.05 2.70
CA VAL A 105 -6.23 16.59 2.71
C VAL A 105 -5.28 17.73 3.09
N GLY A 106 -4.13 17.42 3.68
CA GLY A 106 -3.08 18.40 3.92
C GLY A 106 -2.47 18.35 5.32
N SER A 107 -1.43 19.16 5.49
CA SER A 107 -0.82 19.37 6.81
C SER A 107 -1.82 20.01 7.77
N GLU A 108 -1.65 19.79 9.08
CA GLU A 108 -2.51 20.42 10.11
C GLU A 108 -2.59 21.94 9.98
N ALA A 109 -1.51 22.57 9.52
CA ALA A 109 -1.45 24.02 9.37
C ALA A 109 -2.21 24.54 8.13
N GLN A 110 -2.37 23.71 7.09
CA GLN A 110 -2.94 24.12 5.80
C GLN A 110 -3.75 22.98 5.16
N PRO A 111 -4.93 22.64 5.73
CA PRO A 111 -5.82 21.68 5.10
C PRO A 111 -6.49 22.28 3.86
N VAL A 112 -6.72 21.44 2.85
CA VAL A 112 -7.43 21.77 1.62
C VAL A 112 -8.59 20.78 1.46
N THR A 113 -9.80 21.30 1.26
CA THR A 113 -10.96 20.48 0.92
C THR A 113 -11.12 20.42 -0.60
N LEU A 114 -11.25 19.20 -1.11
CA LEU A 114 -11.51 18.84 -2.49
C LEU A 114 -12.94 18.31 -2.59
N GLN A 115 -13.66 18.73 -3.62
CA GLN A 115 -15.05 18.35 -3.84
C GLN A 115 -15.20 17.80 -5.25
N GLY A 116 -15.87 16.67 -5.38
CA GLY A 116 -16.13 16.05 -6.67
C GLY A 116 -17.34 15.14 -6.64
N ARG A 117 -17.77 14.72 -7.83
CA ARG A 117 -18.91 13.83 -8.03
C ARG A 117 -18.59 12.74 -9.04
N GLY A 118 -19.14 11.56 -8.81
CA GLY A 118 -19.00 10.42 -9.70
C GLY A 118 -20.09 9.38 -9.42
N LEU A 119 -20.08 8.25 -10.12
CA LEU A 119 -21.03 7.16 -9.86
C LEU A 119 -20.64 6.38 -8.57
N GLY A 120 -19.36 6.46 -8.19
CA GLY A 120 -18.78 5.86 -6.99
C GLY A 120 -17.83 6.82 -6.25
N ALA A 121 -17.37 6.40 -5.07
CA ALA A 121 -16.48 7.20 -4.22
C ALA A 121 -15.13 7.49 -4.91
N VAL A 122 -14.54 6.48 -5.56
CA VAL A 122 -13.26 6.63 -6.28
C VAL A 122 -13.41 7.67 -7.40
N GLU A 123 -14.44 7.55 -8.24
CA GLU A 123 -14.71 8.52 -9.30
C GLU A 123 -14.95 9.93 -8.75
N ALA A 124 -15.70 10.06 -7.65
CA ALA A 124 -15.95 11.36 -7.02
C ALA A 124 -14.67 12.01 -6.47
N VAL A 125 -13.74 11.21 -5.94
CA VAL A 125 -12.43 11.70 -5.49
C VAL A 125 -11.55 12.06 -6.70
N SER A 126 -11.54 11.23 -7.75
CA SER A 126 -10.80 11.50 -8.98
C SER A 126 -11.26 12.82 -9.61
N ASP A 127 -12.56 13.03 -9.78
CA ASP A 127 -13.14 14.28 -10.29
C ASP A 127 -12.69 15.50 -9.45
N ALA A 128 -12.66 15.36 -8.12
CA ALA A 128 -12.19 16.42 -7.24
C ALA A 128 -10.71 16.79 -7.48
N LEU A 129 -9.87 15.80 -7.77
CA LEU A 129 -8.44 15.99 -8.08
C LEU A 129 -8.25 16.57 -9.48
N GLU A 130 -8.98 16.07 -10.48
CA GLU A 130 -8.94 16.58 -11.85
C GLU A 130 -9.31 18.07 -11.89
N GLN A 131 -10.39 18.46 -11.22
CA GLN A 131 -10.83 19.86 -11.15
C GLN A 131 -9.81 20.76 -10.45
N ARG A 132 -9.16 20.26 -9.39
CA ARG A 132 -8.19 21.05 -8.61
C ARG A 132 -6.87 21.26 -9.34
N PHE A 133 -6.37 20.22 -10.01
CA PHE A 133 -5.01 20.22 -10.56
C PHE A 133 -4.97 20.29 -12.09
N GLY A 134 -6.11 20.20 -12.77
CA GLY A 134 -6.19 20.22 -14.23
C GLY A 134 -5.53 19.00 -14.87
N ILE A 135 -5.56 17.86 -14.19
CA ILE A 135 -5.04 16.57 -14.67
C ILE A 135 -6.18 15.67 -15.13
N ALA A 136 -5.86 14.62 -15.87
CA ALA A 136 -6.80 13.54 -16.20
C ALA A 136 -6.40 12.27 -15.44
N ILE A 137 -7.34 11.67 -14.73
CA ILE A 137 -7.19 10.46 -13.93
C ILE A 137 -8.14 9.41 -14.51
N ALA A 138 -7.58 8.36 -15.09
CA ALA A 138 -8.32 7.17 -15.47
C ALA A 138 -8.02 6.08 -14.43
N VAL A 139 -9.05 5.52 -13.80
CA VAL A 139 -8.90 4.39 -12.89
C VAL A 139 -8.87 3.12 -13.72
N GLU A 140 -7.69 2.52 -13.93
CA GLU A 140 -7.56 1.33 -14.78
C GLU A 140 -7.93 0.05 -14.00
N ALA A 141 -7.64 0.03 -12.70
CA ALA A 141 -8.00 -1.06 -11.80
C ALA A 141 -8.24 -0.55 -10.39
N TYR A 142 -9.23 -1.15 -9.72
CA TYR A 142 -9.49 -0.98 -8.29
C TYR A 142 -9.64 -2.35 -7.65
N ASP A 143 -8.75 -2.66 -6.72
CA ASP A 143 -8.83 -3.85 -5.87
C ASP A 143 -8.88 -3.40 -4.40
N GLU A 144 -9.88 -3.86 -3.66
CA GLU A 144 -10.00 -3.61 -2.22
C GLU A 144 -9.55 -4.87 -1.47
N PHE A 145 -8.41 -4.79 -0.79
CA PHE A 145 -7.92 -5.86 0.06
C PHE A 145 -8.18 -5.53 1.53
N ALA A 146 -8.91 -6.40 2.21
CA ALA A 146 -8.99 -6.37 3.66
C ALA A 146 -7.64 -6.84 4.24
N LEU A 147 -6.93 -5.94 4.91
CA LEU A 147 -5.74 -6.32 5.68
C LEU A 147 -6.19 -6.94 7.02
N GLY A 148 -6.49 -8.24 6.97
CA GLY A 148 -6.74 -9.10 8.14
C GLY A 148 -8.21 -9.42 8.44
N GLU A 149 -8.45 -10.61 9.01
CA GLU A 149 -9.71 -10.95 9.66
C GLU A 149 -9.74 -10.31 11.06
N GLY A 150 -10.62 -9.32 11.24
CA GLY A 150 -10.86 -8.69 12.53
C GLY A 150 -11.34 -7.26 12.36
N THR A 151 -12.27 -6.82 13.21
CA THR A 151 -13.02 -5.55 13.17
C THR A 151 -12.18 -4.26 13.33
N ASN A 152 -10.87 -4.31 13.06
CA ASN A 152 -9.95 -3.18 12.94
C ASN A 152 -9.06 -3.33 11.69
N ALA A 153 -9.62 -3.82 10.58
CA ALA A 153 -8.92 -3.89 9.30
C ALA A 153 -8.71 -2.47 8.74
N ASN A 154 -7.45 -2.01 8.72
CA ASN A 154 -7.06 -0.88 7.88
C ASN A 154 -7.23 -1.32 6.42
N ALA A 155 -8.23 -0.77 5.72
CA ALA A 155 -8.34 -0.96 4.28
C ALA A 155 -7.31 -0.05 3.58
N LEU A 156 -6.43 -0.63 2.76
CA LEU A 156 -5.54 0.12 1.89
C LEU A 156 -6.05 -0.01 0.45
N PRO A 157 -6.81 0.97 -0.08
CA PRO A 157 -7.18 0.99 -1.48
C PRO A 157 -5.94 1.30 -2.32
N VAL A 158 -5.65 0.47 -3.32
CA VAL A 158 -4.61 0.74 -4.32
C VAL A 158 -5.29 0.95 -5.68
N SER A 159 -5.19 2.15 -6.23
CA SER A 159 -5.63 2.50 -7.58
C SER A 159 -4.43 2.68 -8.50
N ALA A 160 -4.45 2.04 -9.67
CA ALA A 160 -3.47 2.23 -10.74
C ALA A 160 -4.03 3.16 -11.83
#